data_AF-A0A2N2G071-F1
#
_entry.id   AF-A0A2N2G071-F1
#
_cell.length_a   1.000
_cell.length_b   1.000
_cell.length_c   1.000
_cell.angle_alpha   90.00
_cell.angle_beta   90.00
_cell.angle_gamma   90.00
#
_symmetry.space_group_name_H-M   'P 1'
#
loop_
_entity.id
_entity.type
_entity.pdbx_description
1 polymer ?
#
loop_
_entity_poly.entity_id
_entity_poly.type
_entity_poly.pdbx_seq_one_letter_code
_entity_poly.pdbx_strand_id
1 'polypeptide(L)'
;MADLTAIYQASLAKWGVEGQYDQAIEECAELITALMHLRRQRNNEEEVIAELADVTLMIGQLTYMFGPERVARAKAEKIAKLHALLDA
;
A
#
# COMPACT_ATOMS: atom_id res chain seq x y z
N MET A 1 -15.68 -8.08 -2.42
CA MET A 1 -14.20 -8.00 -2.55
C MET A 1 -13.68 -9.41 -2.42
N ALA A 2 -12.78 -9.84 -3.30
CA ALA A 2 -12.21 -11.18 -3.23
C ALA A 2 -11.46 -11.36 -1.90
N ASP A 3 -11.58 -12.53 -1.29
CA ASP A 3 -10.72 -12.89 -0.16
C ASP A 3 -9.30 -13.14 -0.69
N LEU A 4 -8.39 -12.21 -0.38
CA LEU A 4 -6.99 -12.25 -0.81
C LEU A 4 -6.09 -12.99 0.18
N THR A 5 -6.64 -13.50 1.29
CA THR A 5 -5.88 -14.14 2.37
C THR A 5 -5.01 -15.27 1.86
N ALA A 6 -5.56 -16.12 0.98
CA ALA A 6 -4.82 -17.24 0.39
C ALA A 6 -3.58 -16.78 -0.40
N ILE A 7 -3.69 -15.66 -1.13
CA ILE A 7 -2.57 -15.10 -1.91
C ILE A 7 -1.52 -14.51 -0.97
N TYR A 8 -1.92 -13.82 0.10
CA TYR A 8 -0.99 -13.26 1.08
C TYR A 8 -0.26 -14.34 1.88
N GLN A 9 -0.95 -15.43 2.20
CA GLN A 9 -0.32 -16.61 2.81
C GLN A 9 0.70 -17.25 1.85
N ALA A 10 0.34 -17.40 0.57
CA ALA A 10 1.22 -17.95 -0.44
C ALA A 10 2.45 -17.07 -0.69
N SER A 11 2.29 -15.74 -0.71
CA SER A 11 3.40 -14.81 -0.89
C SER A 11 4.36 -14.87 0.30
N LEU A 12 3.82 -14.83 1.51
CA LEU A 12 4.62 -14.93 2.72
C LEU A 12 5.36 -16.27 2.81
N ALA A 13 4.72 -17.38 2.43
CA ALA A 13 5.35 -18.70 2.40
C ALA A 13 6.48 -18.81 1.37
N LYS A 14 6.35 -18.11 0.24
CA LYS A 14 7.32 -18.17 -0.86
C LYS A 14 8.53 -17.26 -0.66
N TRP A 15 8.32 -16.04 -0.18
CA TRP A 15 9.35 -15.00 -0.13
C TRP A 15 9.73 -14.56 1.30
N GLY A 16 8.99 -15.00 2.32
CA GLY A 16 9.27 -14.70 3.71
C GLY A 16 8.99 -13.25 4.10
N VAL A 17 9.11 -12.96 5.39
CA VAL A 17 8.79 -11.64 5.98
C VAL A 17 9.62 -10.52 5.37
N GLU A 18 10.95 -10.69 5.32
CA GLU A 18 11.86 -9.68 4.77
C GLU A 18 11.57 -9.41 3.28
N GLY A 19 11.28 -10.44 2.50
CA GLY A 19 10.91 -10.27 1.09
C GLY A 19 9.62 -9.47 0.89
N GLN A 20 8.66 -9.53 1.82
CA GLN A 20 7.48 -8.66 1.77
C GLN A 20 7.82 -7.20 2.10
N TYR A 21 8.79 -6.96 2.99
CA TYR A 21 9.25 -5.61 3.32
C TYR A 21 10.02 -5.00 2.16
N ASP A 22 10.96 -5.74 1.59
CA ASP A 22 11.77 -5.30 0.44
C ASP A 22 10.87 -4.96 -0.75
N GLN A 23 9.91 -5.83 -1.08
CA GLN A 23 8.96 -5.55 -2.17
C GLN A 23 8.11 -4.30 -1.85
N ALA A 24 7.60 -4.15 -0.63
CA ALA A 24 6.79 -2.97 -0.28
C ALA A 24 7.59 -1.66 -0.37
N ILE A 25 8.89 -1.70 -0.08
CA ILE A 25 9.81 -0.57 -0.25
C ILE A 25 9.99 -0.26 -1.74
N GLU A 26 10.19 -1.28 -2.57
CA GLU A 26 10.34 -1.15 -4.03
C GLU A 26 9.10 -0.50 -4.65
N GLU A 27 7.90 -1.03 -4.42
CA GLU A 27 6.65 -0.46 -4.97
C GLU A 27 6.42 1.00 -4.52
N CYS A 28 6.80 1.32 -3.27
CA CYS A 28 6.72 2.70 -2.80
C CYS A 28 7.69 3.63 -3.54
N ALA A 29 8.89 3.15 -3.88
CA ALA A 29 9.87 3.90 -4.65
C ALA A 29 9.44 4.09 -6.11
N GLU A 30 8.80 3.09 -6.70
CA GLU A 30 8.22 3.17 -8.05
C GLU A 30 7.05 4.16 -8.09
N LEU A 31 6.13 4.11 -7.11
CA LEU A 31 5.06 5.11 -6.98
C LEU A 31 5.61 6.54 -6.82
N ILE A 32 6.67 6.74 -6.01
CA ILE A 32 7.33 8.05 -5.88
C ILE A 32 7.84 8.52 -7.25
N THR A 33 8.47 7.62 -8.00
CA THR A 33 9.05 7.92 -9.32
C THR A 33 7.97 8.29 -10.33
N ALA A 34 6.89 7.51 -10.40
CA ALA A 34 5.74 7.77 -11.26
C ALA A 34 5.10 9.13 -10.97
N LEU A 35 4.89 9.47 -9.69
CA LEU A 35 4.38 10.78 -9.27
C LEU A 35 5.33 11.94 -9.67
N MET A 36 6.64 11.74 -9.54
CA MET A 36 7.63 12.74 -9.97
C MET A 36 7.60 12.96 -11.49
N HIS A 37 7.39 11.91 -12.28
CA HIS A 37 7.26 11.99 -13.72
C HIS A 37 5.96 12.67 -14.16
N LEU A 38 4.82 12.30 -13.54
CA LEU A 38 3.53 12.94 -13.77
C LEU A 38 3.62 14.46 -13.51
N ARG A 39 4.21 14.87 -12.38
CA ARG A 39 4.40 16.30 -12.04
C ARG A 39 5.23 17.05 -13.08
N ARG A 40 6.19 16.39 -13.73
CA ARG A 40 7.07 16.97 -14.76
C ARG A 40 6.46 16.89 -16.17
N GLN A 41 5.17 16.49 -16.29
CA GLN A 41 4.46 16.26 -17.57
C GLN A 41 5.18 15.26 -18.49
N ARG A 42 5.91 14.30 -17.91
CA ARG A 42 6.67 13.31 -18.69
C ARG A 42 5.90 12.02 -18.94
N ASN A 43 4.95 11.65 -18.07
CA ASN A 43 4.24 10.37 -18.11
C ASN A 43 2.71 10.52 -18.05
N ASN A 44 2.02 9.41 -18.35
CA ASN A 44 0.57 9.24 -18.33
C ASN A 44 0.09 8.86 -16.92
N GLU A 45 -1.11 9.29 -16.53
CA GLU A 45 -1.75 8.94 -15.25
C GLU A 45 -1.87 7.42 -15.03
N GLU A 46 -1.88 6.64 -16.13
CA GLU A 46 -1.92 5.18 -16.12
C GLU A 46 -0.77 4.53 -15.33
N GLU A 47 0.45 5.08 -15.39
CA GLU A 47 1.59 4.55 -14.66
C GLU A 47 1.40 4.75 -13.15
N VAL A 48 0.95 5.95 -12.74
CA VAL A 48 0.62 6.20 -11.33
C VAL A 48 -0.49 5.27 -10.84
N ILE A 49 -1.48 4.95 -11.68
CA ILE A 49 -2.55 4.01 -11.34
C ILE A 49 -2.00 2.58 -11.15
N ALA A 50 -1.07 2.14 -12.00
CA ALA A 50 -0.41 0.84 -11.86
C ALA A 50 0.36 0.75 -10.54
N GLU A 51 1.25 1.72 -10.27
CA GLU A 51 2.04 1.73 -9.03
C GLU A 51 1.16 1.86 -7.77
N LEU A 52 0.03 2.57 -7.85
CA LEU A 52 -0.95 2.60 -6.76
C LEU A 52 -1.57 1.23 -6.51
N ALA A 53 -1.84 0.44 -7.55
CA ALA A 53 -2.37 -0.90 -7.42
C ALA A 53 -1.35 -1.83 -6.75
N ASP A 54 -0.08 -1.76 -7.15
CA ASP A 54 0.98 -2.59 -6.60
C ASP A 54 1.29 -2.23 -5.14
N VAL A 55 1.41 -0.94 -4.80
CA VAL A 55 1.49 -0.48 -3.40
C VAL A 55 0.28 -0.95 -2.59
N THR A 56 -0.93 -0.90 -3.16
CA THR A 56 -2.15 -1.35 -2.46
C THR A 56 -2.10 -2.85 -2.17
N LEU A 57 -1.59 -3.66 -3.11
CA LEU A 57 -1.41 -5.09 -2.93
C LEU A 57 -0.42 -5.37 -1.78
N MET A 58 0.72 -4.66 -1.78
CA MET A 58 1.74 -4.79 -0.73
C MET A 58 1.24 -4.33 0.64
N ILE A 59 0.48 -3.23 0.70
CA ILE A 59 -0.20 -2.81 1.94
C ILE A 59 -1.14 -3.92 2.44
N GLY A 60 -1.83 -4.62 1.55
CA GLY A 60 -2.67 -5.76 1.90
C GLY A 60 -1.88 -6.90 2.55
N GLN A 61 -0.74 -7.29 1.97
CA GLN A 61 0.16 -8.30 2.54
C GLN A 61 0.71 -7.89 3.91
N LEU A 62 1.20 -6.65 4.05
CA LEU A 62 1.67 -6.12 5.33
C LEU A 62 0.54 -6.05 6.36
N THR A 63 -0.67 -5.66 5.94
CA THR A 63 -1.85 -5.63 6.82
C THR A 63 -2.17 -7.01 7.35
N TYR A 64 -2.08 -8.04 6.50
CA TYR A 64 -2.23 -9.43 6.91
C TYR A 64 -1.15 -9.82 7.94
N MET A 65 0.13 -9.50 7.67
CA MET A 65 1.26 -9.82 8.57
C MET A 65 1.16 -9.14 9.94
N PHE A 66 0.77 -7.86 9.98
CA PHE A 66 0.67 -7.09 11.22
C PHE A 66 -0.67 -7.26 11.96
N GLY A 67 -1.64 -7.92 11.35
CA GLY A 67 -2.98 -8.14 11.91
C GLY A 67 -3.97 -7.10 11.38
N PRO A 68 -4.97 -7.51 10.57
CA PRO A 68 -5.91 -6.60 9.93
C PRO A 68 -6.67 -5.69 10.91
N GLU A 69 -7.08 -6.21 12.06
CA GLU A 69 -7.79 -5.43 13.08
C GLU A 69 -6.91 -4.32 13.69
N ARG A 70 -5.62 -4.61 13.91
CA ARG A 70 -4.67 -3.64 14.47
C ARG A 70 -4.45 -2.48 13.50
N VAL A 71 -4.28 -2.79 12.22
CA VAL A 71 -4.10 -1.78 11.16
C VAL A 71 -5.38 -0.99 10.95
N ALA A 72 -6.55 -1.65 10.94
CA ALA A 72 -7.85 -0.99 10.81
C ALA A 72 -8.09 0.03 11.93
N ARG A 73 -7.79 -0.33 13.19
CA ARG A 73 -7.87 0.59 14.33
C ARG A 73 -6.95 1.81 14.15
N ALA A 74 -5.69 1.58 13.78
CA ALA A 74 -4.74 2.67 13.53
C ALA A 74 -5.18 3.59 12.38
N LYS A 75 -5.79 3.04 11.33
CA LYS A 75 -6.38 3.81 10.21
C LYS A 75 -7.56 4.65 10.69
N ALA A 76 -8.47 4.08 11.49
CA ALA A 76 -9.63 4.79 12.03
C ALA A 76 -9.21 5.99 12.90
N GLU A 77 -8.19 5.82 13.76
CA GLU A 77 -7.63 6.91 14.57
C GLU A 77 -7.05 8.04 13.70
N LYS A 78 -6.35 7.71 12.61
CA LYS A 78 -5.82 8.70 11.66
C LYS A 78 -6.94 9.45 10.93
N ILE A 79 -8.00 8.76 10.50
CA ILE A 79 -9.16 9.38 9.84
C ILE A 79 -9.89 10.32 10.81
N ALA A 80 -10.12 9.90 12.06
CA ALA A 80 -10.76 10.74 13.06
C ALA A 80 -9.96 12.04 13.30
N LYS A 81 -8.63 11.94 13.38
CA LYS A 81 -7.75 13.13 13.45
C LYS A 81 -7.86 14.02 12.22
N LEU A 82 -7.96 13.43 11.03
CA LEU A 82 -8.09 14.18 9.79
C LEU A 82 -9.44 14.92 9.72
N HIS A 83 -10.55 14.28 10.11
CA HIS A 83 -11.85 14.97 10.20
C HIS A 83 -11.78 16.18 11.14
N ALA A 84 -11.20 16.02 12.32
CA ALA A 84 -11.04 17.13 13.26
C ALA A 84 -10.19 18.30 12.71
N LEU A 85 -9.24 18.04 11.81
CA LEU A 85 -8.45 19.08 11.15
C LEU A 85 -9.20 19.78 10.01
N LEU A 86 -10.13 19.10 9.36
CA LEU A 86 -10.93 19.66 8.26
C LEU A 86 -12.13 20.47 8.79
N ASP A 87 -12.61 20.13 9.99
CA ASP A 87 -13.73 20.82 10.66
C ASP A 87 -13.26 22.05 11.49
N ALA A 88 -11.96 22.31 11.56
CA ALA A 88 -11.33 23.43 12.30
C ALA A 88 -11.03 24.62 11.39
#